data_AF-A0AAE8IF40-F1
#
_entry.id   AF-A0AAE8IF40-F1
#
_cell.length_a   1.000
_cell.length_b   1.000
_cell.length_c   1.000
_cell.angle_alpha   90.00
_cell.angle_beta   90.00
_cell.angle_gamma   90.00
#
_symmetry.space_group_name_H-M   'P 1'
#
loop_
_entity.id
_entity.type
_entity.pdbx_description
1 polymer ?
#
loop_
_entity_poly.entity_id
_entity_poly.type
_entity_poly.pdbx_seq_one_letter_code
_entity_poly.pdbx_strand_id
1 'polypeptide(L)'
;SAAFGKDRGLIHEAATGHSGNAIRQMQVERDMRVAGQQRADRFIADWQSSDSQRQALSRSGDHSASGKVREAMAGMAKGLERDPQLESLLRNRTKELGLSSQSGQSLSQDLQRHLGRSLGRGLGL
;
A
#
# COMPACT_ATOMS: atom_id res chain seq x y z
N SER A 1 51.39 -10.38 48.78
CA SER A 1 50.28 -9.45 49.02
C SER A 1 49.41 -9.35 47.78
N ALA A 2 48.10 -9.28 48.01
CA ALA A 2 47.03 -9.52 47.05
C ALA A 2 46.79 -8.36 46.07
N ALA A 3 46.17 -8.67 44.93
CA ALA A 3 45.18 -7.80 44.28
C ALA A 3 44.33 -8.63 43.30
N PHE A 4 43.42 -9.43 43.84
CA PHE A 4 42.19 -9.77 43.13
C PHE A 4 41.29 -8.53 43.12
N GLY A 5 40.74 -8.20 41.96
CA GLY A 5 39.41 -7.59 41.88
C GLY A 5 39.38 -6.20 41.30
N LYS A 6 39.11 -6.10 39.98
CA LYS A 6 38.13 -5.13 39.47
C LYS A 6 37.63 -5.36 38.03
N ASP A 7 37.30 -6.59 37.64
CA ASP A 7 36.69 -6.86 36.31
C ASP A 7 35.20 -7.22 36.37
N ARG A 8 34.43 -6.64 37.31
CA ARG A 8 32.97 -6.87 37.41
C ARG A 8 32.12 -5.61 37.23
N GLY A 9 32.72 -4.46 36.90
CA GLY A 9 32.02 -3.18 36.78
C GLY A 9 31.50 -2.80 35.39
N LEU A 10 32.03 -3.40 34.31
CA LEU A 10 31.76 -2.94 32.93
C LEU A 10 30.69 -3.75 32.17
N ILE A 11 30.04 -4.73 32.81
CA ILE A 11 29.13 -5.66 32.12
C ILE A 11 27.66 -5.20 32.18
N HIS A 12 27.31 -4.23 33.03
CA HIS A 12 25.90 -3.87 33.26
C HIS A 12 25.37 -2.69 32.40
N GLU A 13 26.25 -1.81 31.93
CA GLU A 13 25.87 -0.65 31.09
C GLU A 13 25.71 -1.00 29.60
N ALA A 14 26.44 -2.01 29.12
CA ALA A 14 26.31 -2.48 27.76
C ALA A 14 24.93 -3.16 27.53
N ALA A 15 24.48 -4.03 28.44
CA ALA A 15 23.22 -4.77 28.26
C ALA A 15 21.98 -3.85 28.22
N THR A 16 21.92 -2.86 29.10
CA THR A 16 20.79 -1.91 29.20
C THR A 16 20.74 -0.93 28.02
N GLY A 17 21.90 -0.44 27.55
CA GLY A 17 22.00 0.39 26.35
C GLY A 17 21.58 -0.34 25.06
N HIS A 18 21.95 -1.62 24.91
CA HIS A 18 21.54 -2.45 23.77
C HIS A 18 20.04 -2.79 23.82
N SER A 19 19.48 -3.11 24.99
CA SER A 19 18.04 -3.36 25.14
C SER A 19 17.19 -2.13 24.87
N GLY A 20 17.60 -0.94 25.34
CA GLY A 20 16.91 0.32 25.08
C GLY A 20 16.92 0.71 23.59
N ASN A 21 18.04 0.47 22.89
CA ASN A 21 18.13 0.69 21.44
C ASN A 21 17.23 -0.30 20.68
N ALA A 22 17.26 -1.58 21.03
CA ALA A 22 16.41 -2.61 20.43
C ALA A 22 14.91 -2.28 20.59
N ILE A 23 14.47 -1.80 21.77
CA ILE A 23 13.07 -1.40 22.00
C ILE A 23 12.68 -0.23 21.10
N ARG A 24 13.53 0.80 20.97
CA ARG A 24 13.26 1.94 20.08
C ARG A 24 13.17 1.53 18.61
N GLN A 25 14.08 0.68 18.15
CA GLN A 25 14.06 0.18 16.78
C GLN A 25 12.78 -0.62 16.48
N MET A 26 12.35 -1.49 17.40
CA MET A 26 11.09 -2.21 17.27
C MET A 26 9.87 -1.26 17.23
N GLN A 27 9.90 -0.16 17.98
CA GLN A 27 8.81 0.82 17.96
C GLN A 27 8.75 1.54 16.60
N VAL A 28 9.89 1.99 16.07
CA VAL A 28 9.97 2.60 14.74
C VAL A 28 9.43 1.65 13.66
N GLU A 29 9.81 0.38 13.70
CA GLU A 29 9.28 -0.63 12.76
C GLU A 29 7.76 -0.82 12.89
N ARG A 30 7.21 -0.79 14.11
CA ARG A 30 5.76 -0.85 14.34
C ARG A 30 5.06 0.36 13.73
N ASP A 31 5.58 1.56 13.99
CA ASP A 31 4.98 2.80 13.50
C ASP A 31 5.00 2.84 11.96
N MET A 32 6.09 2.39 11.34
CA MET A 32 6.20 2.25 9.88
C MET A 32 5.18 1.24 9.33
N ARG A 33 4.99 0.09 9.99
CA ARG A 33 3.96 -0.89 9.59
C ARG A 33 2.56 -0.28 9.67
N VAL A 34 2.24 0.41 10.76
CA VAL A 34 0.93 1.06 10.96
C VAL A 34 0.69 2.17 9.94
N ALA A 35 1.69 3.00 9.66
CA ALA A 35 1.62 4.01 8.59
C ALA A 35 1.43 3.35 7.21
N GLY A 36 2.09 2.23 6.95
CA GLY A 36 1.89 1.42 5.74
C GLY A 36 0.45 0.94 5.56
N GLN A 37 -0.16 0.40 6.62
CA GLN A 37 -1.55 -0.06 6.57
C GLN A 37 -2.52 1.09 6.28
N GLN A 38 -2.36 2.24 6.95
CA GLN A 38 -3.20 3.42 6.71
C GLN A 38 -3.10 3.93 5.27
N ARG A 39 -1.90 3.88 4.66
CA ARG A 39 -1.74 4.24 3.24
C ARG A 39 -2.46 3.27 2.31
N ALA A 40 -2.43 1.97 2.61
CA ALA A 40 -3.17 0.96 1.85
C ALA A 40 -4.69 1.14 1.98
N ASP A 41 -5.20 1.39 3.19
CA ASP A 41 -6.62 1.68 3.42
C ASP A 41 -7.09 2.90 2.63
N ARG A 42 -6.31 3.98 2.67
CA ARG A 42 -6.61 5.20 1.92
C ARG A 42 -6.62 4.96 0.42
N PHE A 43 -5.64 4.23 -0.11
CA PHE A 43 -5.59 3.88 -1.52
C PHE A 43 -6.85 3.11 -1.95
N ILE A 44 -7.28 2.12 -1.16
CA ILE A 44 -8.49 1.33 -1.44
C ILE A 44 -9.74 2.22 -1.41
N ALA A 45 -9.88 3.07 -0.40
CA ALA A 45 -11.01 3.99 -0.29
C ALA A 45 -11.10 4.95 -1.49
N ASP A 46 -9.98 5.58 -1.86
CA ASP A 46 -9.89 6.50 -3.00
C ASP A 46 -10.18 5.77 -4.33
N TRP A 47 -9.70 4.53 -4.47
CA TRP A 47 -9.94 3.69 -5.64
C TRP A 47 -11.41 3.32 -5.79
N GLN A 48 -12.04 2.82 -4.72
CA GLN A 48 -13.46 2.44 -4.73
C GLN A 48 -14.38 3.64 -4.96
N SER A 49 -14.07 4.78 -4.34
CA SER A 49 -14.81 6.03 -4.54
C SER A 49 -14.74 6.49 -6.00
N SER A 50 -13.54 6.50 -6.58
CA SER A 50 -13.32 6.85 -7.99
C SER A 50 -14.03 5.88 -8.94
N ASP A 51 -13.99 4.58 -8.66
CA ASP A 51 -14.66 3.59 -9.51
C ASP A 51 -16.19 3.75 -9.47
N SER A 52 -16.76 3.99 -8.28
CA SER A 52 -18.19 4.29 -8.12
C SER A 52 -18.58 5.55 -8.89
N GLN A 53 -17.81 6.64 -8.75
CA GLN A 53 -18.05 7.88 -9.48
C GLN A 53 -17.98 7.68 -11.00
N ARG A 54 -16.95 6.99 -11.48
CA ARG A 54 -16.77 6.65 -12.90
C ARG A 54 -17.96 5.85 -13.43
N GLN A 55 -18.43 4.84 -12.69
CA GLN A 55 -19.60 4.05 -13.07
C GLN A 55 -20.88 4.89 -13.13
N ALA A 56 -21.10 5.79 -12.18
CA ALA A 56 -22.25 6.70 -12.18
C ALA A 56 -22.24 7.62 -13.40
N LEU A 57 -21.09 8.24 -13.70
CA LEU A 57 -20.91 9.12 -14.87
C LEU A 57 -21.10 8.36 -16.19
N SER A 58 -20.58 7.14 -16.30
CA SER A 58 -20.82 6.31 -17.48
C SER A 58 -22.30 5.98 -17.67
N ARG A 59 -23.04 5.69 -16.59
CA ARG A 59 -24.49 5.37 -16.66
C ARG A 59 -25.33 6.59 -17.02
N SER A 60 -24.89 7.80 -16.68
CA SER A 60 -25.56 9.05 -17.06
C SER A 60 -25.18 9.53 -18.47
N GLY A 61 -24.30 8.84 -19.18
CA GLY A 61 -23.82 9.22 -20.51
C GLY A 61 -22.71 10.28 -20.52
N ASP A 62 -22.19 10.68 -19.35
CA ASP A 62 -21.07 11.62 -19.27
C ASP A 62 -19.73 10.89 -19.42
N HIS A 63 -19.48 10.43 -20.65
CA HIS A 63 -18.26 9.69 -20.99
C HIS A 63 -17.00 10.54 -20.85
N SER A 64 -17.08 11.87 -21.01
CA SER A 64 -15.93 12.75 -20.85
C SER A 64 -15.50 12.84 -19.39
N ALA A 65 -16.43 13.10 -18.46
CA ALA A 65 -16.13 13.11 -17.04
C ALA A 65 -15.71 11.73 -16.53
N SER A 66 -16.38 10.67 -16.99
CA SER A 66 -15.98 9.28 -16.69
C SER A 66 -14.54 9.00 -17.14
N GLY A 67 -14.15 9.48 -18.32
CA GLY A 67 -12.79 9.41 -18.83
C GLY A 67 -11.77 10.11 -17.93
N LYS A 68 -12.09 11.30 -17.41
CA LYS A 68 -11.20 12.03 -16.47
C LYS A 68 -10.99 11.26 -15.16
N VAL A 69 -12.04 10.70 -14.58
CA VAL A 69 -11.95 9.89 -13.36
C VAL A 69 -11.10 8.64 -13.61
N ARG A 70 -11.29 8.01 -14.78
CA ARG A 70 -10.45 6.89 -15.21
C ARG A 70 -8.97 7.25 -15.31
N GLU A 71 -8.62 8.40 -15.88
CA GLU A 71 -7.22 8.84 -15.96
C GLU A 71 -6.61 9.06 -14.57
N ALA A 72 -7.37 9.62 -13.63
CA ALA A 72 -6.93 9.73 -12.24
C ALA A 72 -6.66 8.35 -11.61
N MET A 73 -7.54 7.38 -11.83
CA MET A 73 -7.33 5.99 -11.39
C MET A 73 -6.10 5.35 -12.06
N ALA A 74 -5.86 5.60 -13.34
CA ALA A 74 -4.66 5.12 -14.04
C ALA A 74 -3.39 5.72 -13.42
N GLY A 75 -3.42 6.99 -13.03
CA GLY A 75 -2.38 7.65 -12.27
C GLY A 75 -2.10 7.00 -10.91
N MET A 76 -3.15 6.66 -10.16
CA MET A 76 -3.03 5.93 -8.89
C MET A 76 -2.37 4.55 -9.09
N ALA A 77 -2.82 3.78 -10.08
CA ALA A 77 -2.26 2.47 -10.39
C ALA A 77 -0.77 2.57 -10.75
N LYS A 78 -0.40 3.54 -11.61
CA LYS A 78 0.99 3.81 -11.97
C LYS A 78 1.85 4.24 -10.78
N GLY A 79 1.27 4.96 -9.82
CA GLY A 79 1.95 5.36 -8.58
C GLY A 79 2.48 4.17 -7.78
N LEU A 80 1.85 3.00 -7.87
CA LEU A 80 2.30 1.78 -7.18
C LEU A 80 3.68 1.31 -7.65
N GLU A 81 4.06 1.58 -8.90
CA GLU A 81 5.38 1.22 -9.43
C GLU A 81 6.52 1.94 -8.68
N ARG A 82 6.20 3.05 -8.01
CA ARG A 82 7.15 3.83 -7.20
C ARG A 82 7.08 3.51 -5.70
N ASP A 83 6.13 2.68 -5.28
CA ASP A 83 5.94 2.28 -3.88
C ASP A 83 5.73 0.76 -3.76
N PRO A 84 6.82 -0.04 -3.85
CA PRO A 84 6.74 -1.50 -3.76
C PRO A 84 6.18 -2.00 -2.43
N GLN A 85 6.33 -1.23 -1.34
CA GLN A 85 5.78 -1.60 -0.04
C GLN A 85 4.26 -1.48 -0.05
N LEU A 86 3.72 -0.37 -0.56
CA LEU A 86 2.28 -0.20 -0.75
C LEU A 86 1.73 -1.25 -1.72
N GLU A 87 2.41 -1.52 -2.83
CA GLU A 87 1.99 -2.57 -3.77
C GLU A 87 1.87 -3.94 -3.09
N SER A 88 2.85 -4.30 -2.26
CA SER A 88 2.86 -5.57 -1.52
C SER A 88 1.69 -5.67 -0.53
N LEU A 89 1.34 -4.58 0.15
CA LEU A 89 0.19 -4.55 1.06
C LEU A 89 -1.13 -4.74 0.30
N LEU A 90 -1.28 -4.05 -0.83
CA LEU A 90 -2.48 -4.10 -1.65
C LEU A 90 -2.66 -5.45 -2.37
N ARG A 91 -1.58 -6.18 -2.66
CA ARG A 91 -1.65 -7.53 -3.23
C ARG A 91 -2.42 -8.52 -2.36
N ASN A 92 -2.42 -8.34 -1.04
CA ASN A 92 -3.21 -9.18 -0.15
C ASN A 92 -4.70 -8.79 -0.11
N ARG A 93 -5.06 -7.71 -0.80
CA ARG A 93 -6.37 -7.03 -0.72
C ARG A 93 -6.97 -6.76 -2.11
N THR A 94 -6.56 -7.52 -3.13
CA THR A 94 -6.98 -7.29 -4.52
C THR A 94 -8.49 -7.38 -4.73
N LYS A 95 -9.20 -8.18 -3.93
CA LYS A 95 -10.67 -8.25 -3.95
C LYS A 95 -11.33 -6.92 -3.61
N GLU A 96 -10.75 -6.14 -2.69
CA GLU A 96 -11.26 -4.81 -2.33
C GLU A 96 -11.07 -3.81 -3.48
N LEU A 97 -10.13 -4.06 -4.39
CA LEU A 97 -9.89 -3.25 -5.59
C LEU A 97 -10.75 -3.70 -6.80
N GLY A 98 -11.66 -4.66 -6.61
CA GLY A 98 -12.51 -5.20 -7.67
C GLY A 98 -11.82 -6.22 -8.58
N LEU A 99 -10.63 -6.72 -8.20
CA LEU A 99 -9.91 -7.72 -8.97
C LEU A 99 -10.29 -9.13 -8.51
N SER A 100 -10.69 -9.99 -9.46
CA SER A 100 -11.10 -11.37 -9.18
C SER A 100 -9.92 -12.34 -8.99
N SER A 101 -8.77 -12.06 -9.61
CA SER A 101 -7.54 -12.85 -9.46
C SER A 101 -6.32 -12.00 -9.86
N GLN A 102 -5.17 -12.35 -9.28
CA GLN A 102 -3.88 -11.79 -9.69
C GLN A 102 -3.37 -12.54 -10.91
N SER A 103 -2.87 -11.83 -11.93
CA SER A 103 -2.38 -12.50 -13.14
C SER A 103 -0.91 -12.97 -13.03
N GLY A 104 -0.29 -12.85 -11.85
CA GLY A 104 1.15 -13.02 -11.66
C GLY A 104 2.01 -11.83 -12.13
N GLN A 105 1.39 -10.74 -12.63
CA GLN A 105 2.07 -9.51 -13.04
C GLN A 105 2.15 -8.48 -11.88
N SER A 106 2.59 -7.24 -12.17
CA SER A 106 2.50 -6.13 -11.21
C SER A 106 1.04 -5.79 -10.91
N LEU A 107 0.74 -5.38 -9.67
CA LEU A 107 -0.62 -4.95 -9.32
C LEU A 107 -1.02 -3.69 -10.11
N SER A 108 -0.07 -2.79 -10.39
CA SER A 108 -0.25 -1.66 -11.32
C SER A 108 -0.85 -2.13 -12.66
N GLN A 109 -0.27 -3.16 -13.29
CA GLN A 109 -0.73 -3.70 -14.57
C GLN A 109 -2.09 -4.38 -14.46
N ASP A 110 -2.37 -5.08 -13.36
CA ASP A 110 -3.69 -5.68 -13.09
C ASP A 110 -4.79 -4.60 -13.00
N LEU A 111 -4.52 -3.52 -12.27
CA LEU A 111 -5.44 -2.39 -12.12
C LEU A 111 -5.66 -1.64 -13.45
N GLN A 112 -4.59 -1.36 -14.21
CA GLN A 112 -4.69 -0.72 -15.51
C GLN A 112 -5.51 -1.56 -16.52
N ARG A 113 -5.33 -2.90 -16.51
CA ARG A 113 -6.17 -3.80 -17.33
C ARG A 113 -7.61 -3.87 -16.87
N HIS A 114 -7.85 -3.85 -15.55
CA HIS A 114 -9.21 -3.76 -15.01
C HIS A 114 -9.93 -2.50 -15.50
N LEU A 115 -9.24 -1.36 -15.47
CA LEU A 115 -9.74 -0.14 -16.10
C LEU A 115 -10.00 -0.41 -17.59
N GLY A 116 -9.04 -0.92 -18.37
CA GLY A 116 -9.19 -1.29 -19.79
C GLY A 116 -10.48 -2.05 -20.11
N ARG A 117 -10.75 -3.15 -19.40
CA ARG A 117 -11.93 -4.00 -19.60
C ARG A 117 -13.25 -3.29 -19.34
N SER A 118 -13.28 -2.34 -18.40
CA SER A 118 -14.51 -1.62 -18.07
C SER A 118 -14.99 -0.67 -19.18
N LEU A 119 -14.14 -0.27 -20.13
CA LEU A 119 -14.56 0.51 -21.31
C LEU A 119 -15.34 -0.34 -22.31
N GLY A 120 -14.96 -1.62 -22.48
CA GLY A 120 -15.60 -2.53 -23.42
C GLY A 120 -17.04 -2.90 -23.07
N ARG A 121 -17.50 -2.62 -21.84
CA ARG A 121 -18.89 -2.83 -21.41
C ARG A 121 -19.80 -1.62 -21.59
N GLY A 122 -19.26 -0.45 -21.93
CA GLY A 122 -20.03 0.79 -22.13
C GLY A 122 -20.23 1.20 -23.59
N LEU A 123 -19.62 0.49 -24.54
CA LEU A 123 -19.72 0.73 -25.99
C LEU A 123 -20.51 -0.40 -26.70
N GLY A 124 -21.48 -0.98 -26.00
CA GLY A 124 -22.46 -1.86 -26.63
C GLY A 124 -23.63 -1.03 -27.13
N LEU A 125 -23.71 -0.88 -28.46
CA LEU A 125 -24.76 -0.25 -29.28
C LEU A 125 -24.58 1.24 -29.56
#